data_AF-A0AB33F3M4-F1
#
_entry.id   AF-A0AB33F3M4-F1
#
_cell.length_a   1.000
_cell.length_b   1.000
_cell.length_c   1.000
_cell.angle_alpha   90.00
_cell.angle_beta   90.00
_cell.angle_gamma   90.00
#
_symmetry.space_group_name_H-M   'P 1'
#
loop_
_entity.id
_entity.type
_entity.pdbx_description
1 polymer ?
#
loop_
_entity_poly.entity_id
_entity_poly.type
_entity_poly.pdbx_seq_one_letter_code
_entity_poly.pdbx_strand_id
1 'polypeptide(L)'
;MKRYQLELLKNEMNEIERQVFDRIYSHRHVMRRQLVNELGQPATTIDSAIKNLVLKDVIKKSPGPAEEFDKIFVTQKGFELASTR
;
A
#
# COMPACT_ATOMS: atom_id res chain seq x y z
N MET A 1 -11.31 6.57 13.16
CA MET A 1 -12.33 6.49 12.09
C MET A 1 -13.48 5.57 12.55
N LYS A 2 -14.71 5.64 12.03
CA LYS A 2 -15.76 4.64 12.42
C LYS A 2 -15.43 3.29 11.77
N ARG A 3 -15.44 2.18 12.52
CA ARG A 3 -15.08 0.81 12.04
C ARG A 3 -15.73 0.43 10.70
N TYR A 4 -17.00 0.81 10.51
CA TYR A 4 -17.73 0.63 9.25
C TYR A 4 -17.07 1.29 8.03
N GLN A 5 -16.49 2.48 8.17
CA GLN A 5 -15.80 3.17 7.07
C GLN A 5 -14.51 2.44 6.67
N LEU A 6 -13.84 1.78 7.62
CA LEU A 6 -12.66 0.96 7.33
C LEU A 6 -13.05 -0.33 6.60
N GLU A 7 -14.17 -0.94 6.96
CA GLU A 7 -14.70 -2.11 6.24
C GLU A 7 -15.08 -1.79 4.80
N LEU A 8 -15.76 -0.67 4.56
CA LEU A 8 -16.04 -0.20 3.21
C LEU A 8 -14.76 0.00 2.39
N LEU A 9 -13.78 0.68 2.98
CA LEU A 9 -12.48 0.93 2.34
C LEU A 9 -11.75 -0.37 1.97
N LYS A 10 -11.80 -1.38 2.85
CA LYS A 10 -11.21 -2.70 2.61
C LYS A 10 -11.87 -3.42 1.43
N ASN A 11 -13.19 -3.27 1.29
CA ASN A 11 -13.95 -3.87 0.21
C ASN A 11 -13.73 -3.18 -1.14
N GLU A 12 -13.40 -1.88 -1.13
CA GLU A 12 -13.02 -1.13 -2.34
C GLU A 12 -11.64 -1.50 -2.89
N MET A 13 -10.76 -2.08 -2.08
CA MET A 13 -9.43 -2.47 -2.54
C MET A 13 -9.52 -3.66 -3.48
N ASN A 14 -8.89 -3.55 -4.66
CA ASN A 14 -8.76 -4.70 -5.55
C ASN A 14 -7.71 -5.70 -5.02
N GLU A 15 -7.58 -6.85 -5.68
CA GLU A 15 -6.64 -7.90 -5.25
C GLU A 15 -5.19 -7.41 -5.20
N ILE A 16 -4.71 -6.72 -6.23
CA ILE A 16 -3.33 -6.21 -6.28
C ILE A 16 -3.09 -5.16 -5.20
N GLU A 17 -4.04 -4.26 -4.99
CA GLU A 17 -4.00 -3.28 -3.90
C GLU A 17 -3.90 -3.93 -2.52
N ARG A 18 -4.65 -5.03 -2.30
CA ARG A 18 -4.56 -5.81 -1.05
C ARG A 18 -3.19 -6.47 -0.89
N GLN A 19 -2.66 -7.10 -1.93
CA GLN A 19 -1.33 -7.73 -1.89
C GLN A 19 -0.23 -6.70 -1.61
N VAL A 20 -0.26 -5.56 -2.29
CA VAL A 20 0.69 -4.45 -2.07
C VAL A 20 0.57 -3.93 -0.65
N PHE A 21 -0.65 -3.66 -0.18
CA PHE A 21 -0.88 -3.17 1.18
C PHE A 21 -0.37 -4.14 2.24
N ASP A 22 -0.68 -5.43 2.12
CA ASP A 22 -0.26 -6.46 3.07
C ASP A 22 1.27 -6.61 3.12
N ARG A 23 1.93 -6.47 1.95
CA ARG A 23 3.40 -6.48 1.90
C ARG A 23 4.01 -5.28 2.61
N ILE A 24 3.42 -4.09 2.45
CA ILE A 24 3.89 -2.88 3.13
C ILE A 24 3.61 -2.97 4.64
N TYR A 25 2.43 -3.45 5.04
CA TYR A 25 2.03 -3.58 6.46
C TYR A 25 2.90 -4.55 7.25
N SER A 26 3.36 -5.63 6.62
CA SER A 26 4.27 -6.60 7.26
C SER A 26 5.69 -6.06 7.48
N HIS A 27 6.02 -4.86 7.00
CA HIS A 27 7.35 -4.27 7.09
C HIS A 27 7.31 -2.84 7.64
N ARG A 28 8.40 -2.38 8.23
CA ARG A 28 8.52 -0.96 8.65
C ARG A 28 8.43 0.00 7.46
N HIS A 29 9.01 -0.42 6.33
CA HIS A 29 8.91 0.22 5.02
C HIS A 29 9.30 -0.78 3.94
N VAL A 30 8.85 -0.54 2.71
CA VAL A 30 9.22 -1.33 1.53
C VAL A 30 9.61 -0.38 0.40
N MET A 31 10.65 -0.70 -0.35
CA MET A 31 10.99 0.04 -1.56
C MET A 31 10.07 -0.36 -2.71
N ARG A 32 9.72 0.58 -3.60
CA ARG A 32 8.95 0.29 -4.82
C ARG A 32 9.52 -0.90 -5.59
N ARG A 33 10.85 -0.93 -5.82
CA ARG A 33 11.49 -2.04 -6.55
C ARG A 33 11.29 -3.41 -5.88
N GLN A 34 11.20 -3.45 -4.55
CA GLN A 34 10.94 -4.70 -3.83
C GLN A 34 9.52 -5.18 -4.09
N LEU A 35 8.53 -4.27 -4.07
CA LEU A 35 7.15 -4.64 -4.40
C LEU A 35 7.02 -5.22 -5.82
N VAL A 36 7.68 -4.60 -6.80
CA VAL A 36 7.69 -5.10 -8.19
C VAL A 36 8.32 -6.49 -8.27
N ASN A 37 9.48 -6.67 -7.64
CA ASN A 37 10.21 -7.94 -7.69
C ASN A 37 9.49 -9.08 -6.95
N GLU A 38 8.91 -8.79 -5.78
CA GLU A 38 8.32 -9.79 -4.90
C GLU A 38 6.93 -10.22 -5.35
N LEU A 39 6.13 -9.29 -5.89
CA LEU A 39 4.78 -9.60 -6.36
C LEU A 39 4.77 -10.15 -7.79
N GLY A 40 5.90 -10.04 -8.51
CA GLY A 40 6.02 -10.52 -9.89
C GLY A 40 5.04 -9.87 -10.86
N GLN A 41 4.50 -8.70 -10.51
CA GLN A 41 3.56 -7.94 -11.32
C GLN A 41 4.30 -6.91 -12.19
N PRO A 42 3.73 -6.49 -13.33
CA PRO A 42 4.27 -5.36 -14.08
C PRO A 42 4.42 -4.13 -13.19
N ALA A 43 5.53 -3.40 -13.36
CA ALA A 43 5.81 -2.21 -12.57
C ALA A 43 4.65 -1.19 -12.62
N THR A 44 4.04 -1.01 -13.80
CA THR A 44 2.88 -0.13 -14.01
C THR A 44 1.65 -0.52 -13.19
N THR A 45 1.43 -1.82 -12.99
CA THR A 45 0.34 -2.34 -12.14
C THR A 45 0.61 -2.01 -10.67
N ILE A 46 1.85 -2.21 -10.22
CA ILE A 46 2.28 -1.87 -8.86
C ILE A 46 2.19 -0.36 -8.61
N ASP A 47 2.60 0.46 -9.58
CA ASP A 47 2.52 1.92 -9.49
C ASP A 47 1.08 2.41 -9.38
N SER A 48 0.19 1.81 -10.17
CA SER A 48 -1.25 2.10 -10.12
C SER A 48 -1.83 1.75 -8.75
N ALA A 49 -1.48 0.57 -8.21
CA ALA A 49 -1.90 0.17 -6.88
C ALA A 49 -1.36 1.09 -5.79
N ILE A 50 -0.05 1.42 -5.80
CA ILE A 50 0.55 2.36 -4.84
C ILE A 50 -0.16 3.72 -4.92
N LYS A 51 -0.41 4.24 -6.13
CA LYS A 51 -1.12 5.51 -6.32
C LYS A 51 -2.51 5.48 -5.71
N ASN A 52 -3.29 4.43 -5.96
CA ASN A 52 -4.63 4.30 -5.40
C ASN A 52 -4.62 4.16 -3.87
N LEU A 53 -3.68 3.40 -3.33
CA LEU A 53 -3.51 3.24 -1.88
C LEU A 53 -3.08 4.54 -1.19
N VAL A 54 -2.24 5.36 -1.85
CA VAL A 54 -1.89 6.70 -1.39
C VAL A 54 -3.13 7.61 -1.43
N LEU A 55 -3.94 7.57 -2.49
CA LEU A 55 -5.20 8.33 -2.57
C LEU A 55 -6.19 7.93 -1.47
N LYS A 56 -6.20 6.65 -1.09
CA LYS A 56 -6.98 6.11 0.03
C LYS A 56 -6.40 6.47 1.41
N ASP A 57 -5.22 7.11 1.46
CA ASP A 57 -4.50 7.50 2.68
C ASP A 57 -4.14 6.30 3.60
N VAL A 58 -4.00 5.10 3.03
CA VAL A 58 -3.63 3.89 3.80
C VAL A 58 -2.13 3.63 3.78
N ILE A 59 -1.44 4.20 2.80
CA ILE A 59 0.02 4.22 2.70
C ILE A 59 0.50 5.62 2.34
N LYS A 60 1.77 5.89 2.56
CA LYS A 60 2.45 7.10 2.11
C LYS A 60 3.74 6.73 1.39
N LYS A 61 4.12 7.57 0.42
CA LYS A 61 5.37 7.44 -0.34
C LYS A 61 6.33 8.55 0.07
N SER A 62 7.59 8.20 0.30
CA SER A 62 8.70 9.14 0.46
C SER A 62 9.64 8.97 -0.74
N PRO A 63 9.81 10.02 -1.57
CA PRO A 63 10.66 9.94 -2.74
C PRO A 63 12.11 9.58 -2.41
N GLY A 64 12.69 8.67 -3.20
CA GLY A 64 14.11 8.37 -3.19
C GLY A 64 14.89 9.19 -4.23
N PRO A 65 16.19 8.91 -4.41
CA PRO A 65 16.99 9.50 -5.49
C PRO A 65 16.51 9.10 -6.90
N ALA A 66 15.76 8.01 -7.01
CA ALA A 66 14.99 7.61 -8.19
C ALA A 66 13.72 6.88 -7.75
N GLU A 67 12.73 6.76 -8.64
CA GLU A 67 11.42 6.18 -8.33
C GLU A 67 11.51 4.74 -7.78
N GLU A 68 12.46 3.94 -8.26
CA GLU A 68 12.73 2.58 -7.76
C GLU A 68 13.16 2.52 -6.28
N PHE A 69 13.69 3.63 -5.76
CA PHE A 69 14.13 3.80 -4.37
C PHE A 69 13.09 4.52 -3.50
N ASP A 70 11.90 4.81 -4.03
CA ASP A 70 10.81 5.36 -3.25
C ASP A 70 10.48 4.42 -2.09
N LYS A 71 10.52 4.97 -0.87
CA LYS A 71 10.17 4.24 0.34
C LYS A 71 8.68 4.38 0.60
N ILE A 72 8.02 3.26 0.85
CA ILE A 72 6.58 3.21 1.05
C ILE A 72 6.31 2.71 2.47
N PHE A 73 5.40 3.39 3.16
CA PHE A 73 5.09 3.16 4.57
C PHE A 73 3.57 3.09 4.76
N VAL A 74 3.13 2.32 5.75
CA VAL A 74 1.73 2.36 6.19
C VAL A 74 1.47 3.64 7.00
N THR A 75 0.30 4.25 6.81
CA THR A 75 -0.16 5.40 7.62
C THR A 75 -0.89 4.94 8.88
N GLN A 76 -1.19 5.85 9.80
CA GLN A 76 -2.02 5.51 10.97
C GLN A 76 -3.37 4.90 10.55
N LYS A 77 -4.01 5.45 9.51
CA LYS A 77 -5.25 4.91 8.94
C LYS A 77 -5.05 3.49 8.37
N GLY A 78 -3.93 3.23 7.70
CA GLY A 78 -3.59 1.88 7.25
C GLY A 78 -3.42 0.90 8.41
N PHE A 79 -2.77 1.31 9.51
CA PHE A 79 -2.67 0.47 10.72
C PHE A 79 -4.06 0.16 11.30
N GLU A 80 -4.94 1.16 11.40
CA GLU A 80 -6.32 0.97 11.84
C GLU A 80 -7.07 0.00 10.92
N LEU A 81 -6.93 0.14 9.60
CA LEU A 81 -7.53 -0.73 8.58
C LEU A 81 -7.07 -2.19 8.71
N ALA A 82 -5.78 -2.41 8.94
CA ALA A 82 -5.22 -3.75 9.13
C ALA A 82 -5.68 -4.39 10.45
N SER A 83 -5.95 -3.56 11.46
CA SER A 83 -6.38 -3.99 12.80
C SER A 83 -7.87 -4.32 12.90
N THR A 84 -8.67 -4.09 11.85
CA THR A 84 -10.07 -4.54 11.80
C THR A 84 -10.23 -6.00 11.34
N ARG A 85 -9.13 -6.76 11.26
CA ARG A 85 -9.12 -8.20 10.90
C ARG A 85 -9.63 -9.07 12.04
#